data_AF-A0A6G3TN03-F1
#
_entry.id   AF-A0A6G3TN03-F1
#
_cell.length_a   1.000
_cell.length_b   1.000
_cell.length_c   1.000
_cell.angle_alpha   90.00
_cell.angle_beta   90.00
_cell.angle_gamma   90.00
#
_symmetry.space_group_name_H-M   'P 1'
#
loop_
_entity.id
_entity.type
_entity.pdbx_description
1 polymer ?
#
loop_
_entity_poly.entity_id
_entity_poly.type
_entity_poly.pdbx_seq_one_letter_code
_entity_poly.pdbx_strand_id
1 'polypeptide(L)'
;AAGRASLGVVAAIAAMLAGINDRPGSRRTSVRRIGVPALAGALGLLVGTYAGQHLGAVVLTLVLTGLGLVAGCVSAVGPVASGAGTQLLVTAAVGAGMPLPDPGWRSVLAFLAGAGWLLLLRLVLPTPTSVTGDLRLDFRFDGERAAVADVYEAVAALLDAVGTEHAVARRAALTAALDHAQDALAGPR
;
A
#
# COMPACT_ATOMS: atom_id res chain seq x y z
N ALA A 1 -21.89 2.32 19.36
CA ALA A 1 -21.43 1.24 18.44
C ALA A 1 -22.65 0.54 17.87
N ALA A 2 -22.94 0.69 16.56
CA ALA A 2 -24.23 0.37 15.93
C ALA A 2 -24.56 -1.13 15.77
N GLY A 3 -24.10 -2.01 16.68
CA GLY A 3 -24.37 -3.45 16.63
C GLY A 3 -23.72 -4.21 15.47
N ARG A 4 -22.79 -3.59 14.71
CA ARG A 4 -22.10 -4.19 13.56
C ARG A 4 -20.58 -4.23 13.73
N ALA A 5 -20.13 -4.87 14.80
CA ALA A 5 -18.70 -4.97 15.13
C ALA A 5 -17.89 -5.65 14.01
N SER A 6 -18.44 -6.69 13.38
CA SER A 6 -17.85 -7.42 12.24
C SER A 6 -17.42 -6.47 11.11
N LEU A 7 -18.35 -5.63 10.62
CA LEU A 7 -18.09 -4.67 9.55
C LEU A 7 -17.12 -3.56 10.00
N GLY A 8 -17.20 -3.14 11.26
CA GLY A 8 -16.27 -2.18 11.84
C GLY A 8 -14.82 -2.68 11.82
N VAL A 9 -14.60 -3.95 12.15
CA VAL A 9 -13.27 -4.59 12.09
C VAL A 9 -12.74 -4.62 10.66
N VAL A 10 -13.57 -5.00 9.68
CA VAL A 10 -13.17 -5.02 8.27
C VAL A 10 -12.79 -3.63 7.77
N ALA A 11 -13.58 -2.61 8.12
CA ALA A 11 -13.26 -1.22 7.80
C ALA A 11 -11.96 -0.76 8.47
N ALA A 12 -11.73 -1.13 9.74
CA ALA A 12 -10.52 -0.80 10.47
C ALA A 12 -9.27 -1.47 9.87
N ILE A 13 -9.36 -2.74 9.47
CA ILE A 13 -8.28 -3.45 8.76
C ILE A 13 -7.96 -2.73 7.45
N ALA A 14 -8.99 -2.37 6.67
CA ALA A 14 -8.79 -1.66 5.41
C ALA A 14 -8.14 -0.29 5.59
N ALA A 15 -8.53 0.45 6.63
CA ALA A 15 -7.86 1.69 7.01
C ALA A 15 -6.40 1.41 7.39
N MET A 16 -6.12 0.46 8.27
CA MET A 16 -4.73 0.11 8.62
C MET A 16 -3.87 -0.20 7.38
N LEU A 17 -4.40 -1.01 6.46
CA LEU A 17 -3.75 -1.37 5.20
C LEU A 17 -3.52 -0.15 4.29
N ALA A 18 -4.49 0.76 4.21
CA ALA A 18 -4.36 2.00 3.47
C ALA A 18 -3.28 2.91 4.08
N GLY A 19 -3.17 2.97 5.41
CA GLY A 19 -2.13 3.68 6.13
C GLY A 19 -0.72 3.11 5.88
N ILE A 20 -0.58 1.78 5.80
CA ILE A 20 0.71 1.13 5.47
C ILE A 20 1.18 1.53 4.06
N ASN A 21 0.26 1.69 3.11
CA ASN A 21 0.58 2.14 1.75
C ASN A 21 0.76 3.66 1.63
N ASP A 22 0.45 4.40 2.69
CA ASP A 22 0.59 5.85 2.72
C ASP A 22 2.09 6.21 2.82
N ARG A 23 2.68 6.50 1.67
CA ARG A 23 4.05 7.01 1.58
C ARG A 23 4.05 8.51 1.23
N PRO A 24 5.05 9.28 1.69
CA PRO A 24 5.25 10.67 1.27
C PRO A 24 5.32 10.78 -0.26
N GLY A 25 4.70 11.82 -0.82
CA GLY A 25 4.66 12.06 -2.26
C GLY A 25 3.42 12.85 -2.71
N SER A 26 3.33 13.14 -4.01
CA SER A 26 2.23 13.92 -4.58
C SER A 26 0.86 13.25 -4.35
N ARG A 27 -0.21 14.05 -4.30
CA ARG A 27 -1.61 13.58 -4.14
C ARG A 27 -2.00 12.54 -5.19
N ARG A 28 -1.54 12.70 -6.43
CA ARG A 28 -1.84 11.78 -7.54
C ARG A 28 -1.17 10.42 -7.34
N THR A 29 0.11 10.42 -6.98
CA THR A 29 0.86 9.19 -6.71
C THR A 29 0.24 8.42 -5.54
N SER A 30 -0.31 9.15 -4.58
CA SER A 30 -0.91 8.53 -3.41
C SER A 30 -2.30 7.94 -3.60
N VAL A 31 -3.13 8.55 -4.44
CA VAL A 31 -4.36 7.88 -4.91
C VAL A 31 -4.03 6.54 -5.55
N ARG A 32 -2.98 6.46 -6.37
CA ARG A 32 -2.55 5.19 -6.99
C ARG A 32 -1.97 4.21 -5.97
N ARG A 33 -1.12 4.67 -5.04
CA ARG A 33 -0.48 3.83 -4.01
C ARG A 33 -1.47 3.27 -2.97
N ILE A 34 -2.51 4.01 -2.62
CA ILE A 34 -3.52 3.56 -1.66
C ILE A 34 -4.67 2.85 -2.37
N GLY A 35 -5.18 3.45 -3.45
CA GLY A 35 -6.39 2.99 -4.13
C GLY A 35 -6.21 1.66 -4.88
N VAL A 36 -5.10 1.48 -5.59
CA VAL A 36 -4.88 0.23 -6.36
C VAL A 36 -4.78 -0.98 -5.42
N PRO A 37 -3.96 -0.95 -4.35
CA PRO A 37 -3.95 -2.05 -3.40
C PRO A 37 -5.28 -2.23 -2.66
N ALA A 38 -5.99 -1.15 -2.32
CA ALA A 38 -7.29 -1.25 -1.68
C ALA A 38 -8.33 -1.96 -2.56
N LEU A 39 -8.35 -1.70 -3.87
CA LEU A 39 -9.20 -2.42 -4.82
C LEU A 39 -8.80 -3.90 -4.94
N ALA A 40 -7.49 -4.17 -4.99
CA ALA A 40 -6.99 -5.54 -5.03
C ALA A 40 -7.33 -6.32 -3.74
N GLY A 41 -7.24 -5.68 -2.58
CA GLY A 41 -7.66 -6.22 -1.30
C GLY A 41 -9.17 -6.43 -1.19
N ALA A 42 -9.98 -5.55 -1.76
CA ALA A 42 -11.42 -5.73 -1.84
C ALA A 42 -11.80 -6.96 -2.71
N LEU A 43 -11.10 -7.15 -3.85
CA LEU A 43 -11.25 -8.33 -4.69
C LEU A 43 -10.78 -9.60 -3.98
N GLY A 44 -9.64 -9.54 -3.31
CA GLY A 44 -9.11 -10.64 -2.51
C GLY A 44 -10.12 -11.07 -1.45
N LEU A 45 -10.63 -10.13 -0.66
CA LEU A 45 -11.66 -10.39 0.35
C LEU A 45 -12.91 -11.06 -0.25
N LEU A 46 -13.42 -10.54 -1.37
CA LEU A 46 -14.59 -11.11 -2.05
C LEU A 46 -14.32 -12.56 -2.46
N VAL A 47 -13.23 -12.79 -3.20
CA VAL A 47 -12.85 -14.13 -3.68
C VAL A 47 -12.66 -15.08 -2.51
N GLY A 48 -11.94 -14.66 -1.47
CA GLY A 48 -11.71 -15.43 -0.26
C GLY A 48 -13.01 -15.86 0.43
N THR A 49 -13.93 -14.92 0.65
CA THR A 49 -15.20 -15.21 1.33
C THR A 49 -16.06 -16.20 0.55
N TYR A 50 -16.21 -16.03 -0.77
CA TYR A 50 -16.99 -16.98 -1.57
C TYR A 50 -16.29 -18.33 -1.74
N ALA A 51 -14.97 -18.33 -1.93
CA ALA A 51 -14.19 -19.55 -2.04
C ALA A 51 -14.25 -20.37 -0.73
N GLY A 52 -14.09 -19.72 0.43
CA GLY A 52 -14.18 -20.39 1.73
C GLY A 52 -15.57 -20.94 2.06
N GLN A 53 -16.63 -20.31 1.54
CA GLN A 53 -18.02 -20.76 1.75
C GLN A 53 -18.42 -21.94 0.84
N HIS A 54 -17.89 -22.01 -0.38
CA HIS A 54 -18.38 -22.94 -1.40
C HIS A 54 -17.39 -24.03 -1.82
N LEU A 55 -16.09 -23.90 -1.48
CA LEU A 55 -15.06 -24.84 -1.92
C LEU A 55 -14.56 -25.70 -0.76
N GLY A 56 -14.25 -26.97 -1.07
CA GLY A 56 -13.52 -27.85 -0.16
C GLY A 56 -12.05 -27.43 -0.04
N ALA A 57 -11.38 -27.89 1.02
CA ALA A 57 -10.02 -27.48 1.39
C ALA A 57 -8.99 -27.60 0.23
N VAL A 58 -9.06 -28.68 -0.56
CA VAL A 58 -8.15 -28.90 -1.69
C VAL A 58 -8.33 -27.85 -2.79
N VAL A 59 -9.58 -27.61 -3.21
CA VAL A 59 -9.87 -26.63 -4.28
C VAL A 59 -9.58 -25.20 -3.80
N LEU A 60 -9.89 -24.90 -2.54
CA LEU A 60 -9.54 -23.62 -1.91
C LEU A 60 -8.02 -23.38 -1.95
N THR A 61 -7.23 -24.41 -1.65
CA THR A 61 -5.76 -24.33 -1.67
C THR A 61 -5.25 -24.04 -3.08
N LEU A 62 -5.82 -24.69 -4.11
CA LEU A 62 -5.46 -24.44 -5.50
C LEU A 62 -5.82 -23.01 -5.95
N VAL A 63 -6.98 -22.51 -5.55
CA VAL A 63 -7.39 -21.13 -5.84
C VAL A 63 -6.44 -20.12 -5.20
N LEU A 64 -6.11 -20.28 -3.91
CA LEU A 64 -5.16 -19.40 -3.22
C LEU A 64 -3.76 -19.49 -3.82
N THR A 65 -3.33 -20.69 -4.24
CA THR A 65 -2.05 -20.88 -4.94
C THR A 65 -2.04 -20.16 -6.28
N GLY A 66 -3.12 -20.26 -7.07
CA GLY A 66 -3.27 -19.56 -8.34
C GLY A 66 -3.26 -18.04 -8.15
N LEU A 67 -3.98 -17.54 -7.15
CA LEU A 67 -3.94 -16.13 -6.75
C LEU A 67 -2.51 -15.71 -6.37
N GLY A 68 -1.79 -16.55 -5.62
CA GLY A 68 -0.40 -16.34 -5.22
C GLY A 68 0.53 -16.18 -6.41
N LEU A 69 0.39 -17.05 -7.41
CA LEU A 69 1.15 -16.99 -8.65
C LEU A 69 0.86 -15.70 -9.43
N VAL A 70 -0.42 -15.34 -9.58
CA VAL A 70 -0.82 -14.10 -10.27
C VAL A 70 -0.27 -12.88 -9.54
N ALA A 71 -0.42 -12.83 -8.22
CA ALA A 71 0.11 -11.76 -7.38
C ALA A 71 1.65 -11.66 -7.48
N GLY A 72 2.35 -12.80 -7.50
CA GLY A 72 3.80 -12.87 -7.72
C GLY A 72 4.22 -12.31 -9.08
N CYS A 73 3.54 -12.72 -10.15
CA CYS A 73 3.79 -12.20 -11.51
C CYS A 73 3.57 -10.69 -11.58
N VAL A 74 2.47 -10.20 -11.00
CA VAL A 74 2.14 -8.77 -10.99
C VAL A 74 3.12 -7.97 -10.12
N SER A 75 3.69 -8.58 -9.07
CA SER A 75 4.64 -7.91 -8.17
C SER A 75 5.92 -7.45 -8.86
N ALA A 76 6.33 -8.10 -9.96
CA ALA A 76 7.51 -7.72 -10.74
C ALA A 76 7.36 -6.38 -11.49
N VAL A 77 6.13 -5.87 -11.64
CA VAL A 77 5.84 -4.64 -12.40
C VAL A 77 6.22 -3.38 -11.60
N GLY A 78 6.27 -3.46 -10.27
CA GLY A 78 6.73 -2.36 -9.42
C GLY A 78 6.09 -2.33 -8.03
N PRO A 79 6.46 -1.35 -7.19
CA PRO A 79 6.09 -1.32 -5.77
C PRO A 79 4.58 -1.29 -5.50
N VAL A 80 3.82 -0.56 -6.31
CA VAL A 80 2.34 -0.50 -6.18
C VAL A 80 1.71 -1.84 -6.54
N ALA A 81 2.23 -2.50 -7.57
CA ALA A 81 1.75 -3.79 -8.03
C ALA A 81 2.06 -4.88 -7.01
N SER A 82 3.23 -4.83 -6.38
CA SER A 82 3.59 -5.68 -5.24
C SER A 82 2.68 -5.45 -4.03
N GLY A 83 2.42 -4.20 -3.65
CA GLY A 83 1.47 -3.87 -2.60
C GLY A 83 0.07 -4.40 -2.89
N ALA A 84 -0.39 -4.30 -4.13
CA ALA A 84 -1.68 -4.83 -4.56
C ALA A 84 -1.73 -6.36 -4.48
N GLY A 85 -0.68 -7.06 -4.91
CA GLY A 85 -0.57 -8.51 -4.79
C GLY A 85 -0.65 -8.97 -3.33
N THR A 86 0.12 -8.34 -2.44
CA THR A 86 0.11 -8.67 -1.00
C THR A 86 -1.25 -8.43 -0.38
N GLN A 87 -1.89 -7.28 -0.64
CA GLN A 87 -3.20 -6.98 -0.07
C GLN A 87 -4.27 -7.94 -0.58
N LEU A 88 -4.23 -8.30 -1.87
CA LEU A 88 -5.12 -9.30 -2.45
C LEU A 88 -4.97 -10.67 -1.78
N LEU A 89 -3.74 -11.15 -1.56
CA LEU A 89 -3.52 -12.45 -0.92
C LEU A 89 -3.92 -12.47 0.56
N VAL A 90 -3.51 -11.45 1.31
CA VAL A 90 -3.82 -11.35 2.75
C VAL A 90 -5.33 -11.30 2.95
N THR A 91 -6.03 -10.46 2.19
CA THR A 91 -7.49 -10.33 2.31
C THR A 91 -8.23 -11.56 1.79
N ALA A 92 -7.72 -12.27 0.77
CA ALA A 92 -8.27 -13.55 0.33
C ALA A 92 -8.15 -14.63 1.39
N ALA A 93 -6.99 -14.75 2.04
CA ALA A 93 -6.79 -15.68 3.14
C ALA A 93 -7.72 -15.34 4.32
N VAL A 94 -7.82 -14.06 4.68
CA VAL A 94 -8.73 -13.58 5.73
C VAL A 94 -10.19 -13.88 5.38
N GLY A 95 -10.62 -13.59 4.15
CA GLY A 95 -11.99 -13.84 3.69
C GLY A 95 -12.35 -15.31 3.71
N ALA A 96 -11.41 -16.20 3.36
CA ALA A 96 -11.62 -17.64 3.36
C ALA A 96 -11.63 -18.25 4.77
N GLY A 97 -10.79 -17.74 5.67
CA GLY A 97 -10.63 -18.25 7.04
C GLY A 97 -11.62 -17.67 8.06
N MET A 98 -12.19 -16.50 7.80
CA MET A 98 -13.15 -15.84 8.68
C MET A 98 -14.52 -15.72 8.00
N PRO A 99 -15.41 -16.72 8.16
CA PRO A 99 -16.78 -16.59 7.66
C PRO A 99 -17.50 -15.48 8.44
N LEU A 100 -17.64 -14.32 7.82
CA LEU A 100 -18.40 -13.21 8.42
C LEU A 100 -19.91 -13.53 8.41
N PRO A 101 -20.65 -13.14 9.47
CA PRO A 101 -22.10 -13.33 9.54
C PRO A 101 -22.87 -12.44 8.57
N ASP A 102 -22.24 -11.37 8.09
CA ASP A 102 -22.80 -10.45 7.10
C ASP A 102 -22.55 -10.97 5.67
N PRO A 103 -23.46 -10.69 4.71
CA PRO A 103 -23.26 -11.09 3.32
C PRO A 103 -21.98 -10.47 2.75
N GLY A 104 -21.17 -11.27 2.05
CA GLY A 104 -19.79 -10.92 1.67
C GLY A 104 -19.64 -9.56 0.95
N TRP A 105 -20.63 -9.15 0.15
CA TRP A 105 -20.63 -7.84 -0.51
C TRP A 105 -20.64 -6.66 0.48
N ARG A 106 -21.27 -6.78 1.65
CA ARG A 106 -21.26 -5.73 2.69
C ARG A 106 -19.88 -5.58 3.31
N SER A 107 -19.18 -6.68 3.51
CA SER A 107 -17.79 -6.69 4.00
C SER A 107 -16.86 -5.97 3.02
N VAL A 108 -17.06 -6.19 1.72
CA VAL A 108 -16.31 -5.48 0.66
C VAL A 108 -16.59 -3.97 0.69
N LEU A 109 -17.86 -3.56 0.83
CA LEU A 109 -18.18 -2.14 0.96
C LEU A 109 -17.61 -1.52 2.23
N ALA A 110 -17.64 -2.23 3.36
CA ALA A 110 -17.02 -1.78 4.61
C ALA A 110 -15.50 -1.64 4.46
N PHE A 111 -14.86 -2.58 3.77
CA PHE A 111 -13.44 -2.51 3.45
C PHE A 111 -13.11 -1.28 2.61
N LEU A 112 -13.82 -1.07 1.50
CA LEU A 112 -13.63 0.09 0.64
C LEU A 112 -13.93 1.41 1.35
N ALA A 113 -14.93 1.43 2.25
CA ALA A 113 -15.22 2.61 3.06
C ALA A 113 -14.08 2.93 4.02
N GLY A 114 -13.47 1.93 4.68
CA GLY A 114 -12.33 2.13 5.57
C GLY A 114 -11.09 2.65 4.86
N ALA A 115 -10.73 2.03 3.73
CA ALA A 115 -9.60 2.49 2.91
C ALA A 115 -9.87 3.86 2.28
N GLY A 116 -11.09 4.08 1.78
CA GLY A 116 -11.54 5.34 1.20
C GLY A 116 -11.59 6.47 2.20
N TRP A 117 -11.91 6.19 3.47
CA TRP A 117 -11.91 7.19 4.54
C TRP A 117 -10.52 7.74 4.80
N LEU A 118 -9.50 6.89 4.90
CA LEU A 118 -8.12 7.38 5.04
C LEU A 118 -7.64 8.12 3.80
N LEU A 119 -7.99 7.63 2.61
CA LEU A 119 -7.65 8.34 1.37
C LEU A 119 -8.30 9.74 1.35
N LEU A 120 -9.56 9.84 1.77
CA LEU A 120 -10.27 11.10 1.91
C LEU A 120 -9.59 12.02 2.92
N LEU A 121 -9.30 11.51 4.12
CA LEU A 121 -8.60 12.27 5.17
C LEU A 121 -7.28 12.82 4.65
N ARG A 122 -6.49 12.00 3.96
CA ARG A 122 -5.24 12.42 3.35
C ARG A 122 -5.41 13.51 2.28
N LEU A 123 -6.46 13.45 1.47
CA LEU A 123 -6.71 14.43 0.41
C LEU A 123 -7.26 15.76 0.96
N VAL A 124 -8.03 15.69 2.05
CA VAL A 124 -8.64 16.86 2.69
C VAL A 124 -7.66 17.55 3.64
N LEU A 125 -6.87 16.81 4.41
CA LEU A 125 -5.90 17.38 5.33
C LEU A 125 -4.70 17.96 4.56
N PRO A 126 -4.27 19.19 4.86
CA PRO A 126 -3.03 19.76 4.32
C PRO A 126 -1.83 18.91 4.76
N THR A 127 -1.00 18.48 3.83
CA THR A 127 0.29 17.85 4.14
C THR A 127 1.23 18.90 4.77
N PRO A 128 1.92 18.59 5.89
CA PRO A 128 2.66 19.58 6.67
C PRO A 128 3.79 20.31 5.93
N THR A 129 4.27 19.79 4.79
CA THR A 129 5.28 20.46 3.97
C THR A 129 4.74 21.64 3.15
N SER A 130 3.42 21.82 3.06
CA SER A 130 2.79 22.94 2.34
C SER A 130 2.82 24.28 3.08
N VAL A 131 3.42 24.33 4.28
CA VAL A 131 3.47 25.56 5.09
C VAL A 131 4.66 26.46 4.71
N THR A 132 5.61 25.99 3.88
CA THR A 132 6.90 26.69 3.69
C THR A 132 7.11 27.42 2.35
N GLY A 133 6.17 27.48 1.41
CA GLY A 133 6.30 28.39 0.26
C GLY A 133 5.56 27.98 -1.02
N ASP A 134 4.95 28.98 -1.66
CA ASP A 134 4.47 29.03 -3.05
C ASP A 134 3.45 27.99 -3.55
N LEU A 135 2.21 28.32 -3.18
CA LEU A 135 0.95 27.61 -3.37
C LEU A 135 0.47 27.33 -4.82
N ARG A 136 1.28 27.50 -5.87
CA ARG A 136 0.82 27.23 -7.26
C ARG A 136 1.79 26.51 -8.21
N LEU A 137 3.09 26.44 -7.92
CA LEU A 137 4.07 25.83 -8.84
C LEU A 137 4.96 24.74 -8.21
N ASP A 138 5.08 24.67 -6.88
CA ASP A 138 5.97 23.70 -6.21
C ASP A 138 5.35 22.30 -5.98
N PHE A 139 4.03 22.17 -6.08
CA PHE A 139 3.30 20.90 -5.90
C PHE A 139 3.69 19.79 -6.87
N ARG A 140 4.27 20.17 -8.02
CA ARG A 140 4.62 19.22 -9.08
C ARG A 140 5.98 18.56 -8.84
N PHE A 141 6.88 19.23 -8.12
CA PHE A 141 8.27 18.80 -7.96
C PHE A 141 8.71 18.60 -6.51
N ASP A 142 7.91 18.96 -5.50
CA ASP A 142 8.29 18.80 -4.08
C ASP A 142 8.68 17.37 -3.70
N GLY A 143 7.93 16.37 -4.20
CA GLY A 143 8.27 14.97 -3.96
C GLY A 143 9.54 14.51 -4.68
N GLU A 144 9.80 15.04 -5.88
CA GLU A 144 11.03 14.75 -6.62
C GLU A 144 12.24 15.43 -5.98
N ARG A 145 12.11 16.69 -5.54
CA ARG A 145 13.15 17.43 -4.83
C ARG A 145 13.49 16.80 -3.48
N ALA A 146 12.49 16.37 -2.72
CA ALA A 146 12.70 15.65 -1.46
C ALA A 146 13.42 14.32 -1.69
N ALA A 147 13.01 13.55 -2.71
CA ALA A 147 13.67 12.28 -3.03
C ALA A 147 15.13 12.47 -3.50
N VAL A 148 15.42 13.55 -4.23
CA VAL A 148 16.80 13.92 -4.60
C VAL A 148 17.60 14.36 -3.37
N ALA A 149 17.00 15.14 -2.46
CA ALA A 149 17.63 15.55 -1.21
C ALA A 149 17.99 14.35 -0.33
N ASP A 150 17.09 13.37 -0.19
CA ASP A 150 17.31 12.13 0.55
C ASP A 150 18.47 11.30 -0.02
N VAL A 151 18.65 11.30 -1.35
CA VAL A 151 19.82 10.66 -1.99
C VAL A 151 21.10 11.38 -1.60
N TYR A 152 21.15 12.71 -1.62
CA TYR A 152 22.33 13.46 -1.20
C TYR A 152 22.65 13.26 0.29
N GLU A 153 21.63 13.23 1.15
CA GLU A 153 21.77 12.95 2.58
C GLU A 153 22.33 11.53 2.81
N ALA A 154 21.83 10.53 2.07
CA ALA A 154 22.31 9.16 2.15
C ALA A 154 23.75 8.99 1.62
N VAL A 155 24.15 9.77 0.61
CA VAL A 155 25.54 9.85 0.14
C VAL A 155 26.44 10.43 1.23
N ALA A 156 26.04 11.55 1.85
CA ALA A 156 26.80 12.17 2.95
C ALA A 156 26.97 11.18 4.13
N ALA A 157 25.89 10.54 4.56
CA ALA A 157 25.92 9.56 5.64
C ALA A 157 26.76 8.30 5.30
N LEU A 158 26.83 7.90 4.02
CA LEU A 158 27.72 6.82 3.60
C LEU A 158 29.18 7.26 3.67
N LEU A 159 29.50 8.46 3.19
CA LEU A 159 30.86 9.03 3.23
C LEU A 159 31.36 9.15 4.67
N ASP A 160 30.53 9.63 5.59
CA ASP A 160 30.86 9.71 7.02
C ASP A 160 31.08 8.33 7.67
N ALA A 161 30.42 7.29 7.16
CA ALA A 161 30.53 5.93 7.68
C ALA A 161 31.66 5.11 7.03
N VAL A 162 32.37 5.62 6.03
CA VAL A 162 33.47 4.91 5.38
C VAL A 162 34.55 4.55 6.41
N GLY A 163 34.96 3.28 6.42
CA GLY A 163 35.95 2.77 7.38
C GLY A 163 35.39 2.40 8.75
N THR A 164 34.07 2.53 8.96
CA THR A 164 33.39 2.06 10.17
C THR A 164 32.59 0.77 9.92
N GLU A 165 32.16 0.10 10.98
CA GLU A 165 31.26 -1.05 10.92
C GLU A 165 29.89 -0.73 10.27
N HIS A 166 29.51 0.56 10.23
CA HIS A 166 28.22 1.02 9.70
C HIS A 166 28.22 1.19 8.17
N ALA A 167 29.36 1.08 7.50
CA ALA A 167 29.50 1.33 6.07
C ALA A 167 28.54 0.47 5.21
N VAL A 168 28.37 -0.81 5.56
CA VAL A 168 27.50 -1.74 4.82
C VAL A 168 26.03 -1.36 4.98
N ALA A 169 25.61 -1.01 6.20
CA ALA A 169 24.24 -0.59 6.48
C ALA A 169 23.91 0.74 5.77
N ARG A 170 24.83 1.71 5.77
CA ARG A 170 24.67 2.99 5.06
C ARG A 170 24.67 2.81 3.55
N ARG A 171 25.42 1.85 3.02
CA ARG A 171 25.36 1.49 1.59
C ARG A 171 24.00 0.92 1.20
N ALA A 172 23.42 0.06 2.02
CA ALA A 172 22.06 -0.45 1.78
C ALA A 172 21.01 0.67 1.83
N ALA A 173 21.15 1.61 2.77
CA ALA A 173 20.27 2.77 2.87
C ALA A 173 20.36 3.69 1.63
N LEU A 174 21.57 3.90 1.09
CA LEU A 174 21.77 4.64 -0.17
C LEU A 174 21.07 3.95 -1.35
N THR A 175 21.18 2.62 -1.47
CA THR A 175 20.46 1.87 -2.51
C THR A 175 18.94 2.09 -2.40
N ALA A 176 18.39 2.00 -1.19
CA ALA A 176 16.96 2.24 -0.97
C ALA A 176 16.54 3.68 -1.31
N ALA A 177 17.38 4.69 -1.01
CA ALA A 177 17.13 6.08 -1.38
C ALA A 177 17.15 6.29 -2.91
N LEU A 178 18.09 5.64 -3.61
CA LEU A 178 18.17 5.68 -5.07
C LEU A 178 16.95 5.03 -5.73
N ASP A 179 16.52 3.86 -5.26
CA ASP A 179 15.31 3.19 -5.75
C ASP A 179 14.08 4.10 -5.54
N HIS A 180 13.99 4.75 -4.38
CA HIS A 180 12.93 5.71 -4.07
C HIS A 180 12.95 6.94 -4.97
N ALA A 181 14.13 7.49 -5.27
CA ALA A 181 14.28 8.62 -6.19
C ALA A 181 13.94 8.23 -7.63
N GLN A 182 14.30 7.03 -8.07
CA GLN A 182 13.92 6.50 -9.38
C GLN A 182 12.40 6.34 -9.50
N ASP A 183 11.75 5.80 -8.47
CA ASP A 183 10.29 5.69 -8.42
C ASP A 183 9.59 7.05 -8.44
N ALA A 184 10.19 8.07 -7.81
CA ALA A 184 9.66 9.42 -7.77
C ALA A 184 9.79 10.13 -9.13
N LEU A 185 10.96 10.01 -9.77
CA LEU A 185 11.32 10.71 -11.02
C LEU A 185 10.79 10.03 -12.29
N ALA A 186 10.72 8.70 -12.34
CA ALA A 186 10.34 8.00 -13.57
C ALA A 186 8.85 8.14 -13.91
N GLY A 187 8.01 8.48 -12.92
CA GLY A 187 6.56 8.42 -13.04
C GLY A 187 6.06 7.01 -13.39
N PRO A 188 4.80 6.66 -13.13
CA PRO A 188 4.30 5.37 -13.55
C PRO A 188 4.22 5.33 -15.09
N ARG A 189 4.96 4.40 -15.71
CA ARG A 189 4.74 4.02 -17.12
C ARG A 189 3.39 3.32 -17.28
#